data_AF-A0A067BJR8-F1
#
_entry.id   AF-A0A067BJR8-F1
#
_cell.length_a   1.000
_cell.length_b   1.000
_cell.length_c   1.000
_cell.angle_alpha   90.00
_cell.angle_beta   90.00
_cell.angle_gamma   90.00
#
_symmetry.space_group_name_H-M   'P 1'
#
loop_
_entity.id
_entity.type
_entity.pdbx_description
1 polymer ?
#
loop_
_entity_poly.entity_id
_entity_poly.type
_entity_poly.pdbx_seq_one_letter_code
_entity_poly.pdbx_strand_id
1 'polypeptide(L)'
;MGNTIAQLAQDHKWTEVVERIEAHAVEDINVTAGGLDWTTLSLAAWDGQLDVVRLLLRYKHIRVDQPNLDGMTPLHEAAKHGHLEIARALIDAGANPHATNNEGNKPLAFASGSQMNEFLTMCMLPVGVCAERHEWHEVKRRVTRRLLSDVNASFGERGWCLLSYCAIHDQVELVDLLVRYKNICIDHANMDGMTALHEAAKHNHLQVLSILMRAGADPSLLNKNGETPADLTTMDGRALLQLPQPVAAVPAEVHRCPHCTYENPRRDGACAMCKMDMQTSEDAVAALMERIALMEEATLCAICEERPKDTVFTCGHETCMTCAQRMTSCPNCREPITARIRRFV
;
A
#
# COMPACT_ATOMS: atom_id res chain seq x y z
N MET A 1 18.04 -28.22 -7.64
CA MET A 1 17.63 -26.86 -7.24
C MET A 1 18.60 -25.91 -7.94
N GLY A 2 18.11 -25.08 -8.85
CA GLY A 2 18.95 -24.12 -9.58
C GLY A 2 19.34 -22.93 -8.72
N ASN A 3 20.30 -22.11 -9.18
CA ASN A 3 20.74 -20.89 -8.49
C ASN A 3 19.55 -19.97 -8.19
N THR A 4 19.50 -19.30 -7.04
CA THR A 4 18.46 -18.29 -6.75
C THR A 4 18.64 -17.05 -7.63
N ILE A 5 17.61 -16.19 -7.72
CA ILE A 5 17.75 -14.93 -8.48
C ILE A 5 18.82 -13.99 -7.90
N ALA A 6 19.07 -14.05 -6.59
CA ALA A 6 20.15 -13.29 -5.97
C ALA A 6 21.53 -13.85 -6.34
N GLN A 7 21.68 -15.17 -6.43
CA GLN A 7 22.92 -15.79 -6.91
C GLN A 7 23.16 -15.49 -8.40
N LEU A 8 22.12 -15.50 -9.23
CA LEU A 8 22.22 -15.10 -10.63
C LEU A 8 22.61 -13.62 -10.78
N ALA A 9 22.00 -12.74 -9.99
CA ALA A 9 22.34 -11.33 -9.94
C ALA A 9 23.80 -11.11 -9.48
N GLN A 10 24.28 -11.89 -8.51
CA GLN A 10 25.67 -11.86 -8.06
C GLN A 10 26.65 -12.27 -9.17
N ASP A 11 26.25 -13.20 -10.03
CA ASP A 11 26.99 -13.61 -11.22
C ASP A 11 26.77 -12.68 -12.44
N HIS A 12 26.11 -11.52 -12.27
CA HIS A 12 25.72 -10.58 -13.33
C HIS A 12 24.86 -11.18 -14.45
N LYS A 13 24.11 -12.25 -14.18
CA LYS A 13 23.23 -12.93 -15.14
C LYS A 13 21.84 -12.27 -15.19
N TRP A 14 21.81 -10.96 -15.48
CA TRP A 14 20.58 -10.16 -15.41
C TRP A 14 19.48 -10.59 -16.37
N THR A 15 19.82 -11.09 -17.56
CA THR A 15 18.85 -11.64 -18.49
C THR A 15 18.09 -12.83 -17.87
N GLU A 16 18.81 -13.74 -17.24
CA GLU A 16 18.19 -14.90 -16.58
C GLU A 16 17.39 -14.50 -15.33
N VAL A 17 17.83 -13.46 -14.61
CA VAL A 17 17.06 -12.87 -13.52
C VAL A 17 15.71 -12.35 -14.02
N VAL A 18 15.69 -11.58 -15.12
CA VAL A 18 14.46 -11.06 -15.72
C VAL A 18 13.57 -12.20 -16.19
N GLU A 19 14.11 -13.15 -16.95
CA GLU A 19 13.34 -14.31 -17.46
C GLU A 19 12.65 -15.09 -16.34
N ARG A 20 13.34 -15.33 -15.22
CA ARG A 20 12.75 -16.04 -14.08
C ARG A 20 11.66 -15.24 -13.38
N ILE A 21 11.85 -13.93 -13.25
CA ILE A 21 10.87 -13.04 -12.64
C ILE A 21 9.61 -12.95 -13.52
N GLU A 22 9.77 -12.85 -14.84
CA GLU A 22 8.66 -12.80 -15.80
C GLU A 22 7.94 -14.14 -15.95
N ALA A 23 8.67 -15.24 -15.85
CA ALA A 23 8.10 -16.59 -15.83
C ALA A 23 7.38 -16.94 -14.50
N HIS A 24 7.36 -16.03 -13.52
CA HIS A 24 6.85 -16.28 -12.17
C HIS A 24 7.48 -17.51 -11.50
N ALA A 25 8.74 -17.80 -11.82
CA ALA A 25 9.49 -18.97 -11.33
C ALA A 25 10.33 -18.64 -10.08
N VAL A 26 9.93 -17.62 -9.33
CA VAL A 26 10.65 -17.13 -8.14
C VAL A 26 9.85 -17.46 -6.88
N GLU A 27 10.37 -18.34 -6.04
CA GLU A 27 9.75 -18.72 -4.77
C GLU A 27 9.85 -17.60 -3.72
N ASP A 28 11.03 -17.00 -3.58
CA ASP A 28 11.27 -15.85 -2.69
C ASP A 28 12.05 -14.75 -3.43
N ILE A 29 11.40 -13.59 -3.58
CA ILE A 29 11.96 -12.41 -4.24
C ILE A 29 13.01 -11.70 -3.38
N ASN A 30 12.99 -11.91 -2.06
CA ASN A 30 13.85 -11.26 -1.07
C ASN A 30 15.04 -12.12 -0.64
N VAL A 31 15.24 -13.25 -1.31
CA VAL A 31 16.37 -14.14 -1.07
C VAL A 31 17.70 -13.39 -1.21
N THR A 32 18.68 -13.79 -0.40
CA THR A 32 20.01 -13.18 -0.38
C THR A 32 21.05 -14.07 -1.05
N ALA A 33 22.19 -13.50 -1.41
CA ALA A 33 23.35 -14.20 -1.93
C ALA A 33 24.66 -13.60 -1.41
N GLY A 34 25.74 -14.39 -1.49
CA GLY A 34 27.08 -14.02 -1.05
C GLY A 34 27.23 -13.95 0.47
N GLY A 35 28.46 -13.70 0.93
CA GLY A 35 28.80 -13.64 2.35
C GLY A 35 28.31 -12.38 3.07
N LEU A 36 27.65 -11.46 2.37
CA LEU A 36 27.13 -10.20 2.91
C LEU A 36 25.60 -10.14 2.88
N ASP A 37 24.90 -11.22 2.54
CA ASP A 37 23.44 -11.27 2.43
C ASP A 37 22.83 -10.21 1.50
N TRP A 38 23.35 -10.12 0.28
CA TRP A 38 22.85 -9.16 -0.70
C TRP A 38 21.57 -9.67 -1.35
N THR A 39 20.51 -8.85 -1.32
CA THR A 39 19.30 -9.13 -2.10
C THR A 39 19.53 -8.87 -3.60
N THR A 40 18.70 -9.48 -4.44
CA THR A 40 18.65 -9.14 -5.88
C THR A 40 18.43 -7.64 -6.10
N LEU A 41 17.63 -6.98 -5.25
CA LEU A 41 17.37 -5.54 -5.33
C LEU A 41 18.62 -4.71 -5.00
N SER A 42 19.38 -5.09 -3.98
CA SER A 42 20.65 -4.44 -3.62
C SER A 42 21.71 -4.61 -4.72
N LEU A 43 21.83 -5.83 -5.27
CA LEU A 43 22.75 -6.11 -6.39
C LEU A 43 22.39 -5.29 -7.64
N ALA A 44 21.09 -5.21 -7.98
CA ALA A 44 20.62 -4.43 -9.12
C ALA A 44 20.85 -2.93 -8.90
N ALA A 45 20.65 -2.45 -7.67
CA ALA A 45 20.90 -1.06 -7.29
C ALA A 45 22.39 -0.69 -7.33
N TRP A 46 23.27 -1.62 -6.96
CA TRP A 46 24.72 -1.47 -7.05
C TRP A 46 25.22 -1.45 -8.50
N ASP A 47 24.76 -2.41 -9.32
CA ASP A 47 25.21 -2.58 -10.70
C ASP A 47 24.56 -1.61 -11.69
N GLY A 48 23.50 -0.89 -11.29
CA GLY A 48 22.83 0.10 -12.15
C GLY A 48 21.72 -0.47 -13.03
N GLN A 49 21.15 -1.63 -12.68
CA GLN A 49 20.13 -2.34 -13.47
C GLN A 49 18.73 -1.78 -13.22
N LEU A 50 18.44 -0.59 -13.76
CA LEU A 50 17.18 0.13 -13.55
C LEU A 50 15.93 -0.70 -13.92
N ASP A 51 15.98 -1.44 -15.03
CA ASP A 51 14.83 -2.23 -15.48
C ASP A 51 14.52 -3.40 -14.52
N VAL A 52 15.57 -4.05 -14.02
CA VAL A 52 15.44 -5.10 -12.99
C VAL A 52 14.89 -4.50 -11.70
N VAL A 53 15.40 -3.34 -11.24
CA VAL A 53 14.86 -2.64 -10.07
C VAL A 53 13.37 -2.35 -10.24
N ARG A 54 12.97 -1.77 -11.37
CA ARG A 54 11.55 -1.48 -11.66
C ARG A 54 10.68 -2.73 -11.69
N LEU A 55 11.21 -3.84 -12.20
CA LEU A 55 10.50 -5.12 -12.22
C LEU A 55 10.32 -5.67 -10.80
N LEU A 56 11.37 -5.66 -9.98
CA LEU A 56 11.34 -6.11 -8.59
C LEU A 56 10.37 -5.27 -7.74
N LEU A 57 10.35 -3.94 -7.91
CA LEU A 57 9.49 -3.03 -7.15
C LEU A 57 7.99 -3.19 -7.44
N ARG A 58 7.61 -3.94 -8.49
CA ARG A 58 6.20 -4.28 -8.75
C ARG A 58 5.68 -5.40 -7.84
N TYR A 59 6.58 -6.13 -7.15
CA TYR A 59 6.19 -7.22 -6.27
C TYR A 59 5.62 -6.68 -4.95
N LYS A 60 4.40 -7.11 -4.61
CA LYS A 60 3.68 -6.66 -3.41
C LYS A 60 4.45 -6.87 -2.09
N HIS A 61 5.29 -7.91 -2.03
CA HIS A 61 6.01 -8.32 -0.81
C HIS A 61 7.52 -8.06 -0.89
N ILE A 62 7.97 -7.21 -1.83
CA ILE A 62 9.38 -6.79 -1.89
C ILE A 62 9.74 -5.98 -0.64
N ARG A 63 10.86 -6.31 -0.02
CA ARG A 63 11.40 -5.59 1.15
C ARG A 63 12.39 -4.54 0.65
N VAL A 64 11.86 -3.36 0.30
CA VAL A 64 12.63 -2.27 -0.33
C VAL A 64 13.83 -1.83 0.52
N ASP A 65 13.71 -1.86 1.85
CA ASP A 65 14.76 -1.46 2.79
C ASP A 65 15.50 -2.64 3.44
N GLN A 66 15.43 -3.86 2.88
CA GLN A 66 16.16 -5.00 3.46
C GLN A 66 17.67 -4.71 3.46
N PRO A 67 18.31 -4.62 4.64
CA PRO A 67 19.72 -4.33 4.73
C PRO A 67 20.57 -5.59 4.45
N ASN A 68 21.76 -5.38 3.93
CA ASN A 68 22.82 -6.39 3.92
C ASN A 68 23.51 -6.48 5.30
N LEU A 69 24.54 -7.33 5.45
CA LEU A 69 25.24 -7.50 6.73
C LEU A 69 25.93 -6.23 7.26
N ASP A 70 26.25 -5.26 6.39
CA ASP A 70 26.81 -3.96 6.79
C ASP A 70 25.72 -2.93 7.17
N GLY A 71 24.45 -3.32 7.12
CA GLY A 71 23.32 -2.43 7.33
C GLY A 71 22.95 -1.59 6.10
N MET A 72 23.59 -1.82 4.95
CA MET A 72 23.35 -1.04 3.73
C MET A 72 22.05 -1.50 3.07
N THR A 73 21.14 -0.55 2.84
CA THR A 73 19.90 -0.76 2.06
C THR A 73 20.16 -0.56 0.57
N PRO A 74 19.27 -1.03 -0.34
CA PRO A 74 19.38 -0.74 -1.78
C PRO A 74 19.55 0.76 -2.09
N LEU A 75 18.95 1.65 -1.30
CA LEU A 75 19.09 3.09 -1.49
C LEU A 75 20.51 3.59 -1.16
N HIS A 76 21.20 2.99 -0.19
CA HIS A 76 22.61 3.28 0.07
C HIS A 76 23.48 2.90 -1.13
N GLU A 77 23.25 1.72 -1.72
CA GLU A 77 24.02 1.25 -2.87
C GLU A 77 23.79 2.12 -4.11
N ALA A 78 22.54 2.50 -4.39
CA ALA A 78 22.20 3.42 -5.46
C ALA A 78 22.84 4.80 -5.26
N ALA A 79 22.83 5.32 -4.03
CA ALA A 79 23.46 6.60 -3.69
C ALA A 79 24.99 6.56 -3.89
N LYS A 80 25.63 5.50 -3.38
CA LYS A 80 27.07 5.25 -3.46
C LYS A 80 27.59 5.19 -4.89
N HIS A 81 26.82 4.59 -5.80
CA HIS A 81 27.22 4.40 -7.20
C HIS A 81 26.64 5.47 -8.13
N GLY A 82 25.90 6.47 -7.61
CA GLY A 82 25.40 7.60 -8.39
C GLY A 82 24.22 7.28 -9.30
N HIS A 83 23.52 6.17 -9.06
CA HIS A 83 22.39 5.71 -9.88
C HIS A 83 21.09 6.46 -9.51
N LEU A 84 20.99 7.74 -9.92
CA LEU A 84 19.89 8.65 -9.55
C LEU A 84 18.50 8.10 -9.87
N GLU A 85 18.30 7.52 -11.06
CA GLU A 85 17.01 6.97 -11.48
C GLU A 85 16.59 5.76 -10.64
N ILE A 86 17.56 4.96 -10.17
CA ILE A 86 17.30 3.86 -9.23
C ILE A 86 16.91 4.42 -7.87
N ALA A 87 17.65 5.42 -7.36
CA ALA A 87 17.30 6.07 -6.10
C ALA A 87 15.88 6.69 -6.15
N ARG A 88 15.50 7.33 -7.26
CA ARG A 88 14.12 7.82 -7.49
C ARG A 88 13.10 6.69 -7.43
N ALA A 89 13.36 5.58 -8.12
CA ALA A 89 12.45 4.43 -8.12
C ALA A 89 12.29 3.81 -6.72
N LEU A 90 13.39 3.69 -5.97
CA LEU A 90 13.37 3.17 -4.59
C LEU A 90 12.58 4.08 -3.65
N ILE A 91 12.81 5.40 -3.69
CA ILE A 91 12.05 6.38 -2.89
C ILE A 91 10.57 6.35 -3.25
N ASP A 92 10.22 6.28 -4.54
CA ASP A 92 8.83 6.17 -5.00
C ASP A 92 8.14 4.88 -4.55
N ALA A 93 8.90 3.82 -4.27
CA ALA A 93 8.43 2.57 -3.70
C ALA A 93 8.43 2.57 -2.16
N GLY A 94 8.76 3.69 -1.52
CA GLY A 94 8.72 3.87 -0.07
C GLY A 94 10.01 3.52 0.67
N ALA A 95 11.16 3.46 -0.02
CA ALA A 95 12.45 3.36 0.65
C ALA A 95 12.64 4.51 1.65
N ASN A 96 13.17 4.21 2.83
CA ASN A 96 13.40 5.20 3.87
C ASN A 96 14.72 5.97 3.63
N PRO A 97 14.69 7.27 3.25
CA PRO A 97 15.91 8.05 3.07
C PRO A 97 16.67 8.32 4.36
N HIS A 98 16.07 8.05 5.53
CA HIS A 98 16.70 8.19 6.84
C HIS A 98 17.27 6.89 7.42
N ALA A 99 17.15 5.76 6.71
CA ALA A 99 17.75 4.49 7.12
C ALA A 99 19.25 4.66 7.39
N THR A 100 19.78 3.95 8.39
CA THR A 100 21.20 4.02 8.76
C THR A 100 21.83 2.64 8.65
N ASN A 101 23.04 2.58 8.10
CA ASN A 101 23.86 1.38 8.13
C ASN A 101 24.44 1.13 9.54
N ASN A 102 25.26 0.08 9.70
CA ASN A 102 25.85 -0.29 10.99
C ASN A 102 26.80 0.78 11.58
N GLU A 103 27.27 1.71 10.76
CA GLU A 103 28.11 2.84 11.19
C GLU A 103 27.29 4.10 11.50
N GLY A 104 25.96 4.05 11.38
CA GLY A 104 25.07 5.20 11.57
C GLY A 104 24.98 6.13 10.36
N ASN A 105 25.59 5.77 9.22
CA ASN A 105 25.59 6.57 8.01
C ASN A 105 24.28 6.37 7.23
N LYS A 106 23.69 7.48 6.74
CA LYS A 106 22.50 7.49 5.88
C LYS A 106 22.87 7.39 4.40
N PRO A 107 21.94 7.08 3.47
CA PRO A 107 22.24 7.06 2.04
C PRO A 107 22.89 8.36 1.54
N LEU A 108 22.47 9.52 2.08
CA LEU A 108 23.03 10.83 1.74
C LEU A 108 24.55 10.93 1.99
N ALA A 109 25.09 10.23 2.99
CA ALA A 109 26.52 10.23 3.29
C ALA A 109 27.37 9.57 2.19
N PHE A 110 26.74 8.70 1.39
CA PHE A 110 27.38 8.03 0.26
C PHE A 110 27.03 8.66 -1.09
N ALA A 111 26.26 9.75 -1.13
CA ALA A 111 25.77 10.33 -2.37
C ALA A 111 26.92 10.70 -3.33
N SER A 112 26.97 10.00 -4.47
CA SER A 112 27.91 10.30 -5.55
C SER A 112 27.29 11.30 -6.53
N GLY A 113 27.81 12.54 -6.52
CA GLY A 113 27.39 13.63 -7.41
C GLY A 113 26.36 14.60 -6.80
N SER A 114 26.34 15.83 -7.32
CA SER A 114 25.51 16.93 -6.81
C SER A 114 24.01 16.62 -6.90
N GLN A 115 23.56 16.03 -8.01
CA GLN A 115 22.15 15.72 -8.24
C GLN A 115 21.62 14.67 -7.25
N MET A 116 22.42 13.64 -6.93
CA MET A 116 22.05 12.64 -5.92
C MET A 116 21.97 13.28 -4.52
N ASN A 117 22.93 14.13 -4.19
CA ASN A 117 22.95 14.84 -2.91
C ASN A 117 21.73 15.75 -2.74
N GLU A 118 21.42 16.57 -3.75
CA GLU A 118 20.26 17.45 -3.76
C GLU A 118 18.95 16.66 -3.65
N PHE A 119 18.82 15.59 -4.44
CA PHE A 119 17.66 14.71 -4.42
C PHE A 119 17.42 14.09 -3.03
N LEU A 120 18.43 13.46 -2.44
CA LEU A 120 18.30 12.83 -1.12
C LEU A 120 18.08 13.86 -0.01
N THR A 121 18.74 15.02 -0.09
CA THR A 121 18.50 16.14 0.83
C THR A 121 17.04 16.57 0.79
N MET A 122 16.46 16.72 -0.40
CA MET A 122 15.04 17.07 -0.57
C MET A 122 14.11 16.00 -0.02
N CYS A 123 14.39 14.72 -0.28
CA CYS A 123 13.59 13.59 0.21
C CYS A 123 13.55 13.49 1.75
N MET A 124 14.58 13.99 2.43
CA MET A 124 14.70 13.98 3.89
C MET A 124 14.02 15.17 4.58
N LEU A 125 13.57 16.18 3.83
CA LEU A 125 12.84 17.31 4.41
C LEU A 125 11.38 16.94 4.72
N PRO A 126 10.76 17.52 5.76
CA PRO A 126 9.31 17.45 5.95
C PRO A 126 8.56 18.00 4.73
N VAL A 127 7.43 17.41 4.36
CA VAL A 127 6.66 17.84 3.18
C VAL A 127 6.22 19.30 3.27
N GLY A 128 5.96 19.81 4.48
CA GLY A 128 5.62 21.21 4.71
C GLY A 128 6.75 22.16 4.30
N VAL A 129 7.99 21.80 4.62
CA VAL A 129 9.18 22.58 4.21
C VAL A 129 9.36 22.53 2.69
N CYS A 130 9.06 21.41 2.04
CA CYS A 130 9.04 21.34 0.58
C CYS A 130 7.98 22.29 -0.01
N ALA A 131 6.78 22.36 0.58
CA ALA A 131 5.72 23.25 0.15
C ALA A 131 6.09 24.73 0.33
N GLU A 132 6.70 25.11 1.46
CA GLU A 132 7.18 26.48 1.72
C GLU A 132 8.28 26.92 0.75
N ARG A 133 9.07 25.97 0.23
CA ARG A 133 10.06 26.21 -0.82
C ARG A 133 9.47 26.18 -2.24
N HIS A 134 8.15 25.98 -2.37
CA HIS A 134 7.45 25.82 -3.64
C HIS A 134 7.95 24.63 -4.48
N GLU A 135 8.47 23.59 -3.83
CA GLU A 135 8.86 22.34 -4.46
C GLU A 135 7.63 21.47 -4.74
N TRP A 136 6.67 22.00 -5.51
CA TRP A 136 5.38 21.36 -5.74
C TRP A 136 5.51 20.02 -6.47
N HIS A 137 6.55 19.83 -7.27
CA HIS A 137 6.84 18.54 -7.90
C HIS A 137 7.09 17.44 -6.85
N GLU A 138 7.80 17.77 -5.77
CA GLU A 138 8.14 16.86 -4.68
C GLU A 138 6.91 16.59 -3.82
N VAL A 139 6.16 17.65 -3.48
CA VAL A 139 4.88 17.54 -2.76
C VAL A 139 3.94 16.61 -3.54
N LYS A 140 3.77 16.84 -4.84
CA LYS A 140 2.94 16.01 -5.72
C LYS A 140 3.42 14.58 -5.80
N ARG A 141 4.74 14.34 -5.88
CA ARG A 141 5.29 12.98 -5.84
C ARG A 141 4.87 12.25 -4.56
N ARG A 142 5.10 12.86 -3.39
CA ARG A 142 4.74 12.25 -2.09
C ARG A 142 3.26 12.02 -1.92
N VAL A 143 2.43 12.98 -2.35
CA VAL A 143 0.96 12.85 -2.31
C VAL A 143 0.50 11.72 -3.24
N THR A 144 0.98 11.68 -4.47
CA THR A 144 0.58 10.65 -5.45
C THR A 144 1.00 9.25 -5.00
N ARG A 145 2.20 9.12 -4.42
CA ARG A 145 2.75 7.86 -3.93
C ARG A 145 2.25 7.47 -2.52
N ARG A 146 1.44 8.31 -1.88
CA ARG A 146 0.96 8.12 -0.49
C ARG A 146 2.10 7.95 0.53
N LEU A 147 3.18 8.71 0.37
CA LEU A 147 4.38 8.69 1.22
C LEU A 147 4.34 9.73 2.34
N LEU A 148 3.16 10.20 2.72
CA LEU A 148 2.99 11.14 3.83
C LEU A 148 2.74 10.32 5.11
N SER A 149 3.58 10.52 6.12
CA SER A 149 3.39 9.91 7.44
C SER A 149 2.12 10.42 8.13
N ASP A 150 1.89 11.72 8.03
CA ASP A 150 0.66 12.39 8.45
C ASP A 150 0.29 13.46 7.42
N VAL A 151 -0.87 13.30 6.78
CA VAL A 151 -1.40 14.23 5.76
C VAL A 151 -1.94 15.52 6.39
N ASN A 152 -2.30 15.49 7.68
CA ASN A 152 -2.84 16.63 8.42
C ASN A 152 -1.77 17.35 9.25
N ALA A 153 -0.51 16.92 9.17
CA ALA A 153 0.59 17.51 9.91
C ALA A 153 0.64 19.03 9.67
N SER A 154 0.64 19.78 10.77
CA SER A 154 0.77 21.23 10.73
C SER A 154 2.24 21.63 10.60
N PHE A 155 2.51 22.69 9.85
CA PHE A 155 3.85 23.23 9.64
C PHE A 155 3.83 24.76 9.49
N GLY A 156 5.03 25.35 9.48
CA GLY A 156 5.23 26.79 9.38
C GLY A 156 4.75 27.55 10.63
N GLU A 157 5.00 28.86 10.64
CA GLU A 157 4.76 29.70 11.81
C GLU A 157 3.28 29.83 12.19
N ARG A 158 2.37 29.69 11.22
CA ARG A 158 0.92 29.77 11.46
C ARG A 158 0.25 28.40 11.62
N GLY A 159 1.00 27.30 11.58
CA GLY A 159 0.44 25.96 11.71
C GLY A 159 -0.49 25.57 10.56
N TRP A 160 -0.09 25.82 9.32
CA TRP A 160 -0.83 25.37 8.14
C TRP A 160 -0.78 23.85 8.02
N CYS A 161 -1.88 23.23 7.60
CA CYS A 161 -1.82 21.88 7.03
C CYS A 161 -1.57 21.97 5.52
N LEU A 162 -1.11 20.86 4.92
CA LEU A 162 -0.79 20.83 3.49
C LEU A 162 -1.96 21.23 2.60
N LEU A 163 -3.19 20.82 2.96
CA LEU A 163 -4.42 21.17 2.24
C LEU A 163 -4.65 22.69 2.24
N SER A 164 -4.55 23.35 3.40
CA SER A 164 -4.70 24.81 3.52
C SER A 164 -3.62 25.57 2.76
N TYR A 165 -2.38 25.07 2.78
CA TYR A 165 -1.27 25.72 2.09
C TYR A 165 -1.37 25.58 0.57
N CYS A 166 -1.78 24.40 0.07
CA CYS A 166 -2.13 24.20 -1.33
C CYS A 166 -3.30 25.09 -1.76
N ALA A 167 -4.27 25.34 -0.88
CA ALA A 167 -5.37 26.25 -1.15
C ALA A 167 -4.89 27.69 -1.32
N ILE A 168 -3.97 28.19 -0.46
CA ILE A 168 -3.38 29.54 -0.59
C ILE A 168 -2.72 29.74 -1.96
N HIS A 169 -1.97 28.73 -2.42
CA HIS A 169 -1.15 28.78 -3.63
C HIS A 169 -1.82 28.25 -4.90
N ASP A 170 -3.15 28.15 -4.89
CA ASP A 170 -3.98 27.69 -6.03
C ASP A 170 -3.50 26.36 -6.65
N GLN A 171 -3.04 25.44 -5.81
CA GLN A 171 -2.56 24.13 -6.25
C GLN A 171 -3.74 23.17 -6.47
N VAL A 172 -4.59 23.48 -7.44
CA VAL A 172 -5.86 22.79 -7.73
C VAL A 172 -5.72 21.27 -7.78
N GLU A 173 -4.71 20.75 -8.50
CA GLU A 173 -4.49 19.32 -8.64
C GLU A 173 -4.09 18.66 -7.32
N LEU A 174 -3.23 19.32 -6.53
CA LEU A 174 -2.85 18.81 -5.20
C LEU A 174 -4.04 18.83 -4.25
N VAL A 175 -4.87 19.88 -4.28
CA VAL A 175 -6.10 19.93 -3.48
C VAL A 175 -7.02 18.76 -3.85
N ASP A 176 -7.26 18.52 -5.14
CA ASP A 176 -8.09 17.40 -5.61
C ASP A 176 -7.53 16.03 -5.20
N LEU A 177 -6.21 15.86 -5.19
CA LEU A 177 -5.57 14.63 -4.72
C LEU A 177 -5.69 14.47 -3.19
N LEU A 178 -5.47 15.55 -2.43
CA LEU A 178 -5.48 15.52 -0.97
C LEU A 178 -6.87 15.24 -0.40
N VAL A 179 -7.93 15.83 -0.96
CA VAL A 179 -9.31 15.57 -0.48
C VAL A 179 -9.76 14.11 -0.69
N ARG A 180 -9.07 13.33 -1.53
CA ARG A 180 -9.33 11.90 -1.74
C ARG A 180 -8.62 11.00 -0.71
N TYR A 181 -7.84 11.55 0.22
CA TYR A 181 -7.23 10.78 1.29
C TYR A 181 -8.30 10.32 2.29
N LYS A 182 -8.23 9.06 2.72
CA LYS A 182 -9.24 8.46 3.62
C LYS A 182 -9.33 9.17 4.98
N ASN A 183 -8.23 9.74 5.44
CA ASN A 183 -8.06 10.35 6.77
C ASN A 183 -7.78 11.86 6.71
N ILE A 184 -8.11 12.53 5.61
CA ILE A 184 -7.94 13.98 5.48
C ILE A 184 -8.92 14.72 6.41
N CYS A 185 -8.41 15.65 7.20
CA CYS A 185 -9.23 16.61 7.94
C CYS A 185 -9.44 17.85 7.08
N ILE A 186 -10.57 17.89 6.36
CA ILE A 186 -10.89 18.99 5.43
C ILE A 186 -10.97 20.33 6.17
N ASP A 187 -11.57 20.32 7.35
CA ASP A 187 -11.77 21.51 8.18
C ASP A 187 -10.67 21.71 9.23
N HIS A 188 -9.46 21.16 9.00
CA HIS A 188 -8.32 21.43 9.86
C HIS A 188 -8.00 22.92 9.84
N ALA A 189 -8.09 23.56 11.00
CA ALA A 189 -7.84 24.99 11.16
C ALA A 189 -6.40 25.25 11.60
N ASN A 190 -5.80 26.29 11.02
CA ASN A 190 -4.49 26.78 11.43
C ASN A 190 -4.57 27.62 12.74
N MET A 191 -3.45 28.23 13.15
CA MET A 191 -3.41 29.03 14.37
C MET A 191 -4.32 30.27 14.35
N ASP A 192 -4.73 30.76 13.18
CA ASP A 192 -5.67 31.88 13.03
C ASP A 192 -7.15 31.40 13.03
N GLY A 193 -7.39 30.09 13.15
CA GLY A 193 -8.72 29.50 12.97
C GLY A 193 -9.13 29.37 11.50
N MET A 194 -8.20 29.56 10.55
CA MET A 194 -8.49 29.49 9.13
C MET A 194 -8.41 28.04 8.66
N THR A 195 -9.50 27.54 8.06
CA THR A 195 -9.52 26.26 7.33
C THR A 195 -9.03 26.45 5.90
N ALA A 196 -8.82 25.35 5.16
CA ALA A 196 -8.51 25.43 3.74
C ALA A 196 -9.57 26.20 2.93
N LEU A 197 -10.84 26.12 3.34
CA LEU A 197 -11.94 26.85 2.71
C LEU A 197 -11.82 28.37 2.95
N HIS A 198 -11.46 28.78 4.17
CA HIS A 198 -11.18 30.19 4.46
C HIS A 198 -10.01 30.72 3.62
N GLU A 199 -8.92 29.95 3.51
CA GLU A 199 -7.75 30.36 2.75
C GLU A 199 -8.05 30.47 1.24
N ALA A 200 -8.78 29.51 0.66
CA ALA A 200 -9.24 29.60 -0.73
C ALA A 200 -10.16 30.81 -0.96
N ALA A 201 -11.08 31.05 -0.03
CA ALA A 201 -12.05 32.15 -0.08
C ALA A 201 -11.36 33.52 -0.05
N LYS A 202 -10.43 33.72 0.88
CA LYS A 202 -9.64 34.93 1.06
C LYS A 202 -8.82 35.31 -0.17
N HIS A 203 -8.28 34.32 -0.88
CA HIS A 203 -7.49 34.53 -2.10
C HIS A 203 -8.32 34.44 -3.38
N ASN A 204 -9.64 34.23 -3.27
CA ASN A 204 -10.58 34.12 -4.37
C ASN A 204 -10.29 32.98 -5.37
N HIS A 205 -9.77 31.85 -4.88
CA HIS A 205 -9.47 30.66 -5.68
C HIS A 205 -10.73 29.83 -5.90
N LEU A 206 -11.59 30.26 -6.82
CA LEU A 206 -12.95 29.73 -7.01
C LEU A 206 -12.98 28.22 -7.32
N GLN A 207 -12.00 27.71 -8.07
CA GLN A 207 -11.94 26.28 -8.40
C GLN A 207 -11.58 25.44 -7.17
N VAL A 208 -10.60 25.87 -6.38
CA VAL A 208 -10.25 25.25 -5.10
C VAL A 208 -11.45 25.27 -4.15
N LEU A 209 -12.12 26.41 -4.05
CA LEU A 209 -13.32 26.58 -3.23
C LEU A 209 -14.43 25.60 -3.63
N SER A 210 -14.67 25.41 -4.93
CA SER A 210 -15.62 24.40 -5.43
C SER A 210 -15.22 22.96 -5.07
N ILE A 211 -13.93 22.62 -5.18
CA ILE A 211 -13.42 21.28 -4.82
C ILE A 211 -13.61 21.02 -3.33
N LEU A 212 -13.26 21.99 -2.47
CA LEU A 212 -13.41 21.87 -1.02
C LEU A 212 -14.87 21.72 -0.59
N MET A 213 -15.79 22.52 -1.17
CA MET A 213 -17.22 22.39 -0.90
C MET A 213 -17.77 21.02 -1.31
N ARG A 214 -17.39 20.52 -2.49
CA ARG A 214 -17.75 19.18 -2.95
C ARG A 214 -17.18 18.07 -2.08
N ALA A 215 -16.03 18.30 -1.46
CA ALA A 215 -15.41 17.38 -0.52
C ALA A 215 -16.09 17.39 0.86
N GLY A 216 -17.00 18.35 1.13
CA GLY A 216 -17.75 18.46 2.37
C GLY A 216 -17.14 19.42 3.39
N ALA A 217 -16.33 20.39 2.97
CA ALA A 217 -15.86 21.46 3.84
C ALA A 217 -17.03 22.25 4.45
N ASP A 218 -16.93 22.60 5.73
CA ASP A 218 -17.97 23.34 6.44
C ASP A 218 -17.82 24.87 6.21
N PRO A 219 -18.73 25.52 5.46
CA PRO A 219 -18.67 26.95 5.18
C PRO A 219 -19.13 27.82 6.36
N SER A 220 -19.62 27.23 7.46
CA SER A 220 -20.15 27.96 8.62
C SER A 220 -19.12 28.19 9.72
N LEU A 221 -17.95 27.53 9.64
CA LEU A 221 -16.89 27.67 10.62
C LEU A 221 -16.37 29.11 10.68
N LEU A 222 -16.06 29.56 11.89
CA LEU A 222 -15.54 30.89 12.16
C LEU A 222 -14.05 30.83 12.45
N ASN A 223 -13.29 31.75 11.85
CA ASN A 223 -11.92 32.01 12.25
C ASN A 223 -11.87 32.76 13.59
N LYS A 224 -10.66 33.06 14.09
CA LYS A 224 -10.49 33.81 15.36
C LYS A 224 -11.02 35.25 15.34
N ASN A 225 -11.24 35.83 14.17
CA ASN A 225 -11.86 37.15 14.02
C ASN A 225 -13.40 37.07 14.00
N GLY A 226 -13.98 35.87 14.02
CA GLY A 226 -15.43 35.67 13.90
C GLY A 226 -15.95 35.77 12.46
N GLU A 227 -15.09 35.57 11.47
CA GLU A 227 -15.43 35.62 10.04
C GLU A 227 -15.62 34.19 9.49
N THR A 228 -16.65 33.98 8.67
CA THR A 228 -16.82 32.79 7.84
C THR A 228 -16.00 32.88 6.55
N PRO A 229 -15.78 31.79 5.79
CA PRO A 229 -15.22 31.87 4.45
C PRO A 229 -16.00 32.81 3.53
N ALA A 230 -17.33 32.89 3.67
CA ALA A 230 -18.17 33.77 2.85
C ALA A 230 -17.88 35.26 3.11
N ASP A 231 -17.52 35.62 4.34
CA ASP A 231 -17.18 37.00 4.69
C ASP A 231 -15.90 37.45 3.99
N LEU A 232 -14.96 36.53 3.76
CA LEU A 232 -13.63 36.78 3.21
C LEU A 232 -13.54 36.82 1.69
N THR A 233 -14.60 36.47 0.96
CA THR A 233 -14.54 36.28 -0.51
C THR A 233 -15.41 37.26 -1.30
N THR A 234 -15.21 37.27 -2.62
CA THR A 234 -15.96 38.10 -3.57
C THR A 234 -17.41 37.62 -3.73
N MET A 235 -18.23 38.36 -4.48
CA MET A 235 -19.62 37.96 -4.73
C MET A 235 -19.72 36.59 -5.42
N ASP A 236 -18.82 36.29 -6.36
CA ASP A 236 -18.79 35.00 -7.06
C ASP A 236 -18.43 33.86 -6.10
N GLY A 237 -17.43 34.07 -5.22
CA GLY A 237 -17.08 33.13 -4.17
C GLY A 237 -18.23 32.89 -3.19
N ARG A 238 -18.93 33.96 -2.79
CA ARG A 238 -20.12 33.87 -1.92
C ARG A 238 -21.24 33.08 -2.59
N ALA A 239 -21.48 33.32 -3.88
CA ALA A 239 -22.48 32.58 -4.63
C ALA A 239 -22.18 31.08 -4.64
N LEU A 240 -20.90 30.69 -4.81
CA LEU A 240 -20.48 29.29 -4.72
C LEU A 240 -20.68 28.70 -3.34
N LEU A 241 -20.41 29.47 -2.28
CA LEU A 241 -20.56 29.00 -0.89
C LEU A 241 -22.02 28.85 -0.45
N GLN A 242 -22.93 29.60 -1.07
CA GLN A 242 -24.37 29.58 -0.78
C GLN A 242 -25.15 28.55 -1.61
N LEU A 243 -24.49 27.86 -2.55
CA LEU A 243 -25.13 26.78 -3.29
C LEU A 243 -25.64 25.73 -2.29
N PRO A 244 -26.88 25.24 -2.43
CA PRO A 244 -27.37 24.15 -1.60
C PRO A 244 -26.41 22.99 -1.75
N GLN A 245 -25.72 22.65 -0.66
CA GLN A 245 -24.87 21.48 -0.60
C GLN A 245 -25.71 20.31 -1.10
N PRO A 246 -25.23 19.53 -2.10
CA PRO A 246 -25.97 18.36 -2.53
C PRO A 246 -26.22 17.53 -1.28
N VAL A 247 -27.50 17.45 -0.87
CA VAL A 247 -27.95 16.62 0.24
C VAL A 247 -27.27 15.29 0.01
N ALA A 248 -26.39 14.88 0.93
CA ALA A 248 -25.52 13.74 0.75
C ALA A 248 -26.36 12.61 0.14
N ALA A 249 -26.16 12.35 -1.16
CA ALA A 249 -26.73 11.17 -1.75
C ALA A 249 -26.17 10.06 -0.87
N VAL A 250 -27.07 9.27 -0.25
CA VAL A 250 -26.71 8.03 0.42
C VAL A 250 -25.64 7.39 -0.44
N PRO A 251 -24.39 7.26 0.03
CA PRO A 251 -23.26 7.02 -0.85
C PRO A 251 -23.59 5.79 -1.68
N ALA A 252 -23.66 5.95 -3.00
CA ALA A 252 -23.79 4.81 -3.89
C ALA A 252 -22.64 3.87 -3.50
N GLU A 253 -22.98 2.67 -3.02
CA GLU A 253 -21.98 1.71 -2.57
C GLU A 253 -20.93 1.55 -3.67
N VAL A 254 -19.71 2.02 -3.39
CA VAL A 254 -18.63 2.00 -4.37
C VAL A 254 -18.00 0.61 -4.31
N HIS A 255 -18.15 -0.16 -5.38
CA HIS A 255 -17.67 -1.54 -5.43
C HIS A 255 -16.28 -1.60 -6.07
N ARG A 256 -15.25 -1.94 -5.29
CA ARG A 256 -13.89 -2.14 -5.82
C ARG A 256 -13.80 -3.46 -6.58
N CYS A 257 -13.30 -3.39 -7.81
CA CYS A 257 -12.97 -4.59 -8.57
C CYS A 257 -11.89 -5.40 -7.82
N PRO A 258 -12.11 -6.69 -7.53
CA PRO A 258 -11.14 -7.52 -6.80
C PRO A 258 -9.85 -7.78 -7.60
N HIS A 259 -9.88 -7.57 -8.92
CA HIS A 259 -8.74 -7.81 -9.80
C HIS A 259 -7.87 -6.57 -10.02
N CYS A 260 -8.47 -5.44 -10.36
CA CYS A 260 -7.73 -4.23 -10.71
C CYS A 260 -8.00 -3.04 -9.78
N THR A 261 -8.68 -3.28 -8.65
CA THR A 261 -9.06 -2.32 -7.58
C THR A 261 -9.86 -1.08 -8.02
N TYR A 262 -10.22 -1.01 -9.30
CA TYR A 262 -11.02 0.06 -9.88
C TYR A 262 -12.38 0.16 -9.19
N GLU A 263 -12.74 1.38 -8.82
CA GLU A 263 -13.99 1.71 -8.16
C GLU A 263 -15.12 1.79 -9.17
N ASN A 264 -16.00 0.79 -9.16
CA ASN A 264 -17.13 0.71 -10.07
C ASN A 264 -18.37 1.36 -9.44
N PRO A 265 -19.14 2.14 -10.22
CA PRO A 265 -20.35 2.80 -9.73
C PRO A 265 -21.52 1.85 -9.41
N ARG A 266 -21.46 0.59 -9.87
CA ARG A 266 -22.46 -0.45 -9.63
C ARG A 266 -21.81 -1.83 -9.54
N ARG A 267 -22.42 -2.74 -8.77
CA ARG A 267 -21.96 -4.15 -8.60
C ARG A 267 -22.39 -5.09 -9.71
N ASP A 268 -23.44 -4.71 -10.45
CA ASP A 268 -24.26 -5.58 -11.30
C ASP A 268 -23.69 -5.81 -12.71
N GLY A 269 -22.37 -5.76 -12.91
CA GLY A 269 -21.77 -6.06 -14.21
C GLY A 269 -20.25 -6.16 -14.23
N ALA A 270 -19.68 -6.14 -15.43
CA ALA A 270 -18.24 -6.17 -15.64
C ALA A 270 -17.57 -4.87 -15.19
N CYS A 271 -16.38 -4.98 -14.60
CA CYS A 271 -15.55 -3.86 -14.23
C CYS A 271 -15.31 -2.94 -15.43
N ALA A 272 -15.58 -1.64 -15.27
CA ALA A 272 -15.46 -0.69 -16.38
C ALA A 272 -14.03 -0.57 -16.91
N MET A 273 -13.02 -0.84 -16.07
CA MET A 273 -11.60 -0.80 -16.40
C MET A 273 -11.11 -2.11 -17.02
N CYS A 274 -11.13 -3.22 -16.27
CA CYS A 274 -10.53 -4.48 -16.72
C CYS A 274 -11.50 -5.44 -17.42
N LYS A 275 -12.77 -5.06 -17.53
CA LYS A 275 -13.86 -5.86 -18.12
C LYS A 275 -14.12 -7.21 -17.45
N MET A 276 -13.52 -7.46 -16.28
CA MET A 276 -13.77 -8.65 -15.49
C MET A 276 -15.17 -8.62 -14.89
N ASP A 277 -15.91 -9.72 -15.01
CA ASP A 277 -17.22 -9.89 -14.40
C ASP A 277 -17.13 -9.78 -12.86
N MET A 278 -17.91 -8.88 -12.26
CA MET A 278 -17.94 -8.65 -10.81
C MET A 278 -19.13 -9.32 -10.11
N GLN A 279 -20.03 -9.96 -10.87
CA GLN A 279 -21.17 -10.69 -10.32
C GLN A 279 -20.80 -12.02 -9.64
N THR A 280 -19.55 -12.49 -9.76
CA THR A 280 -19.09 -13.74 -9.12
C THR A 280 -18.88 -13.63 -7.60
N SER A 281 -19.54 -12.71 -6.89
CA SER A 281 -19.06 -12.23 -5.58
C SER A 281 -19.98 -12.40 -4.36
N GLU A 282 -20.98 -13.28 -4.38
CA GLU A 282 -21.61 -13.74 -3.13
C GLU A 282 -22.01 -15.21 -3.22
N ASP A 283 -22.70 -15.63 -4.28
CA ASP A 283 -23.09 -17.04 -4.46
C ASP A 283 -21.89 -17.98 -4.66
N ALA A 284 -20.84 -17.53 -5.34
CA ALA A 284 -19.64 -18.35 -5.53
C ALA A 284 -18.80 -18.46 -4.25
N VAL A 285 -18.75 -17.40 -3.43
CA VAL A 285 -18.06 -17.41 -2.15
C VAL A 285 -18.86 -18.20 -1.13
N ALA A 286 -20.18 -18.05 -1.08
CA ALA A 286 -21.07 -18.86 -0.26
C ALA A 286 -20.99 -20.33 -0.67
N ALA A 287 -21.04 -20.66 -1.96
CA ALA A 287 -20.87 -22.03 -2.45
C ALA A 287 -19.47 -22.61 -2.17
N LEU A 288 -18.42 -21.77 -2.20
CA LEU A 288 -17.07 -22.18 -1.80
C LEU A 288 -16.98 -22.41 -0.30
N MET A 289 -17.55 -21.54 0.53
CA MET A 289 -17.59 -21.67 1.97
C MET A 289 -18.45 -22.87 2.40
N GLU A 290 -19.56 -23.13 1.73
CA GLU A 290 -20.39 -24.32 1.91
C GLU A 290 -19.63 -25.59 1.51
N ARG A 291 -18.86 -25.57 0.41
CA ARG A 291 -17.98 -26.68 0.02
C ARG A 291 -16.82 -26.88 1.00
N ILE A 292 -16.24 -25.81 1.54
CA ILE A 292 -15.19 -25.88 2.57
C ILE A 292 -15.78 -26.49 3.85
N ALA A 293 -16.95 -26.03 4.30
CA ALA A 293 -17.65 -26.59 5.45
C ALA A 293 -17.99 -28.07 5.25
N LEU A 294 -18.50 -28.46 4.07
CA LEU A 294 -18.75 -29.86 3.72
C LEU A 294 -17.46 -30.71 3.70
N MET A 295 -16.34 -30.14 3.26
CA MET A 295 -15.05 -30.82 3.29
C MET A 295 -14.51 -30.95 4.73
N GLU A 296 -14.67 -29.92 5.56
CA GLU A 296 -14.31 -29.93 6.99
C GLU A 296 -15.15 -30.97 7.75
N GLU A 297 -16.47 -30.99 7.56
CA GLU A 297 -17.36 -32.03 8.12
C GLU A 297 -16.99 -33.44 7.63
N ALA A 298 -16.63 -33.59 6.35
CA ALA A 298 -16.17 -34.87 5.81
C ALA A 298 -14.84 -35.36 6.41
N THR A 299 -14.05 -34.46 7.00
CA THR A 299 -12.82 -34.82 7.72
C THR A 299 -13.06 -35.26 9.16
N LEU A 300 -14.22 -34.99 9.74
CA LEU A 300 -14.53 -35.35 11.13
C LEU A 300 -14.90 -36.82 11.28
N CYS A 301 -14.47 -37.40 12.40
CA CYS A 301 -14.75 -38.78 12.78
C CYS A 301 -16.25 -39.00 12.87
N ALA A 302 -16.78 -39.93 12.07
CA ALA A 302 -18.21 -40.25 12.04
C ALA A 302 -18.76 -40.91 13.33
N ILE A 303 -17.90 -41.15 14.34
CA ILE A 303 -18.29 -41.75 15.62
C ILE A 303 -18.45 -40.68 16.71
N CYS A 304 -17.54 -39.71 16.76
CA CYS A 304 -17.56 -38.68 17.81
C CYS A 304 -17.88 -37.29 17.29
N GLU A 305 -17.83 -37.06 15.97
CA GLU A 305 -18.12 -35.79 15.28
C GLU A 305 -17.29 -34.57 15.77
N GLU A 306 -16.35 -34.78 16.67
CA GLU A 306 -15.55 -33.73 17.31
C GLU A 306 -14.09 -33.68 16.82
N ARG A 307 -13.57 -34.77 16.23
CA ARG A 307 -12.12 -34.94 15.96
C ARG A 307 -11.89 -35.37 14.52
N PRO A 308 -10.84 -34.89 13.84
CA PRO A 308 -10.54 -35.31 12.48
C PRO A 308 -10.16 -36.80 12.38
N LYS A 309 -10.42 -37.41 11.23
CA LYS A 309 -10.01 -38.77 10.87
C LYS A 309 -8.51 -38.78 10.65
N ASP A 310 -7.77 -39.26 11.64
CA ASP A 310 -6.30 -39.38 11.58
C ASP A 310 -5.83 -40.84 11.63
N THR A 311 -6.76 -41.80 11.67
CA THR A 311 -6.48 -43.24 11.78
C THR A 311 -7.24 -44.05 10.75
N VAL A 312 -6.51 -44.88 10.00
CA VAL A 312 -7.06 -45.77 8.96
C VAL A 312 -6.91 -47.23 9.37
N PHE A 313 -7.96 -48.02 9.19
CA PHE A 313 -7.96 -49.47 9.40
C PHE A 313 -7.50 -50.22 8.14
N THR A 314 -7.15 -51.50 8.29
CA THR A 314 -6.76 -52.37 7.15
C THR A 314 -7.83 -52.53 6.08
N CYS A 315 -9.10 -52.40 6.45
CA CYS A 315 -10.23 -52.41 5.52
C CYS A 315 -10.45 -51.06 4.79
N GLY A 316 -9.58 -50.07 5.00
CA GLY A 316 -9.62 -48.76 4.34
C GLY A 316 -10.54 -47.73 4.99
N HIS A 317 -11.34 -48.10 5.99
CA HIS A 317 -12.20 -47.17 6.72
C HIS A 317 -11.40 -46.34 7.74
N GLU A 318 -11.85 -45.11 7.95
CA GLU A 318 -11.11 -44.09 8.71
C GLU A 318 -11.94 -43.54 9.88
N THR A 319 -11.25 -43.17 10.97
CA THR A 319 -11.84 -42.61 12.19
C THR A 319 -10.77 -41.79 12.93
N CYS A 320 -11.14 -41.05 13.98
CA CYS A 320 -10.13 -40.48 14.88
C CYS A 320 -9.47 -41.57 15.75
N MET A 321 -8.23 -41.33 16.16
CA MET A 321 -7.41 -42.22 16.98
C MET A 321 -8.10 -42.61 18.29
N THR A 322 -8.81 -41.68 18.92
CA THR A 322 -9.48 -41.90 20.21
C THR A 322 -10.64 -42.89 20.09
N CYS A 323 -11.44 -42.78 19.02
CA CYS A 323 -12.47 -43.77 18.74
C CYS A 323 -11.84 -45.10 18.32
N ALA A 324 -10.83 -45.08 17.44
CA ALA A 324 -10.14 -46.29 16.99
C ALA A 324 -9.61 -47.17 18.14
N GLN A 325 -9.11 -46.57 19.22
CA GLN A 325 -8.57 -47.28 20.39
C GLN A 325 -9.63 -48.08 21.15
N ARG A 326 -10.91 -47.70 21.07
CA ARG A 326 -12.01 -48.33 21.81
C ARG A 326 -12.70 -49.45 21.03
N MET A 327 -12.25 -49.72 19.81
CA MET A 327 -12.93 -50.63 18.88
C MET A 327 -12.13 -51.89 18.63
N THR A 328 -12.81 -53.03 18.59
CA THR A 328 -12.24 -54.34 18.22
C THR A 328 -12.61 -54.75 16.79
N SER A 329 -13.66 -54.16 16.21
CA SER A 329 -14.12 -54.39 14.83
C SER A 329 -14.50 -53.07 14.16
N CYS A 330 -14.32 -52.99 12.84
CA CYS A 330 -14.66 -51.80 12.05
C CYS A 330 -16.17 -51.56 12.10
N PRO A 331 -16.64 -50.33 12.37
CA PRO A 331 -18.08 -50.06 12.45
C PRO A 331 -18.78 -50.15 11.09
N ASN A 332 -18.04 -49.96 10.00
CA ASN A 332 -18.63 -49.89 8.66
C ASN A 332 -18.73 -51.28 7.99
N CYS A 333 -17.64 -52.07 8.00
CA CYS A 333 -17.62 -53.41 7.38
C CYS A 333 -17.71 -54.58 8.37
N ARG A 334 -17.68 -54.31 9.69
CA ARG A 334 -17.70 -55.31 10.78
C ARG A 334 -16.51 -56.28 10.80
N GLU A 335 -15.48 -56.06 10.00
CA GLU A 335 -14.24 -56.85 10.04
C GLU A 335 -13.41 -56.57 11.30
N PRO A 336 -12.68 -57.57 11.84
CA PRO A 336 -11.80 -57.36 12.98
C PRO A 336 -10.65 -56.40 12.64
N ILE A 337 -10.36 -55.45 13.54
CA ILE A 337 -9.30 -54.45 13.32
C ILE A 337 -7.95 -55.08 13.66
N THR A 338 -7.16 -55.40 12.62
CA THR A 338 -5.82 -56.01 12.79
C THR A 338 -4.69 -55.00 12.84
N ALA A 339 -4.85 -53.80 12.24
CA ALA A 339 -3.89 -52.70 12.36
C ALA A 339 -4.60 -51.33 12.34
N ARG A 340 -3.95 -50.34 12.96
CA ARG A 340 -4.38 -48.93 13.01
C ARG A 340 -3.21 -48.08 12.52
N ILE A 341 -3.35 -47.46 11.35
CA ILE A 341 -2.29 -46.66 10.72
C ILE A 341 -2.64 -45.19 10.91
N ARG A 342 -1.74 -44.44 11.56
CA ARG A 342 -1.92 -43.00 11.76
C ARG A 342 -1.44 -42.24 10.54
N ARG A 343 -2.26 -41.32 10.02
CA ARG A 343 -1.83 -40.34 9.00
C ARG A 343 -1.32 -39.08 9.72
N PHE A 344 -0.15 -38.61 9.31
CA PHE A 344 0.27 -37.25 9.60
C PHE A 344 -0.32 -36.39 8.49
N VAL A 345 -1.31 -35.56 8.84
CA VAL A 345 -1.96 -34.60 7.95
C VAL A 345 -1.24 -33.28 8.08
#